data_AF-A0A0U2YWF3-F1
#
_entry.id   AF-A0A0U2YWF3-F1
#
_cell.length_a   1.000
_cell.length_b   1.000
_cell.length_c   1.000
_cell.angle_alpha   90.00
_cell.angle_beta   90.00
_cell.angle_gamma   90.00
#
_symmetry.space_group_name_H-M   'P 1'
#
loop_
_entity.id
_entity.type
_entity.pdbx_description
1 polymer ?
#
loop_
_entity_poly.entity_id
_entity_poly.type
_entity_poly.pdbx_seq_one_letter_code
_entity_poly.pdbx_strand_id
1 'polypeptide(L)'
;MVFIGVFHAGTDFVLEKLGIFTQPSEGFHTPWMVVTATIYRCIFTVIGGYITAALAPSPPIRYVMILGLIGLVLSILGAIVTIPMKIAPAWYSVALAVTAFPCTWLGGIWRRTTDRD
;
A
#
# COMPACT_ATOMS: atom_id res chain seq x y z
N MET A 1 -9.52 1.43 -4.25
CA MET A 1 -8.21 1.47 -4.95
C MET A 1 -7.76 2.87 -5.31
N VAL A 2 -8.63 3.73 -5.85
CA VAL A 2 -8.25 5.09 -6.26
C VAL A 2 -7.53 5.88 -5.16
N PHE A 3 -8.09 5.93 -3.93
CA PHE A 3 -7.44 6.63 -2.81
C PHE A 3 -6.00 6.17 -2.57
N ILE A 4 -5.78 4.86 -2.45
CA ILE A 4 -4.45 4.27 -2.17
C ILE A 4 -3.48 4.64 -3.28
N GLY A 5 -3.88 4.44 -4.54
CA GLY A 5 -3.03 4.73 -5.70
C GLY A 5 -2.66 6.21 -5.81
N VAL A 6 -3.63 7.12 -5.63
CA VAL A 6 -3.41 8.57 -5.71
C VAL A 6 -2.50 9.07 -4.60
N PHE A 7 -2.72 8.63 -3.36
CA PHE A 7 -1.89 9.07 -2.22
C PHE A 7 -0.48 8.50 -2.28
N HIS A 8 -0.31 7.24 -2.71
CA HIS A 8 1.02 6.67 -2.94
C HIS A 8 1.77 7.47 -4.00
N ALA A 9 1.19 7.63 -5.19
CA ALA A 9 1.81 8.34 -6.30
C ALA A 9 2.09 9.82 -5.98
N GLY A 10 1.17 10.49 -5.29
CA GLY A 10 1.35 11.88 -4.87
C GLY A 10 2.49 12.04 -3.86
N THR A 11 2.61 11.13 -2.89
CA THR A 11 3.69 11.15 -1.91
C THR A 11 5.03 10.88 -2.57
N ASP A 12 5.09 9.89 -3.47
CA ASP A 12 6.29 9.58 -4.26
C ASP A 12 6.75 10.81 -5.05
N PHE A 13 5.83 11.47 -5.78
CA PHE A 13 6.12 12.67 -6.55
C PHE A 13 6.66 13.82 -5.69
N VAL A 14 6.08 14.07 -4.51
CA VAL A 14 6.55 15.13 -3.60
C VAL A 14 7.94 14.79 -3.06
N LEU A 15 8.18 13.55 -2.64
CA LEU A 15 9.48 13.12 -2.11
C LEU A 15 10.59 13.14 -3.17
N GLU A 16 10.27 12.80 -4.42
CA GLU A 16 11.16 12.94 -5.57
C GLU A 16 11.50 14.41 -5.85
N LYS A 17 10.49 15.30 -5.81
CA LYS A 17 10.71 16.74 -6.01
C LYS A 17 11.55 17.39 -4.92
N LEU A 18 11.48 16.87 -3.70
CA LEU A 18 12.31 17.30 -2.58
C LEU A 18 13.71 16.70 -2.59
N GLY A 19 14.03 15.80 -3.54
CA GLY A 19 15.32 15.11 -3.61
C GLY A 19 15.54 14.07 -2.50
N ILE A 20 14.47 13.73 -1.77
CA ILE A 20 14.49 12.74 -0.67
C ILE A 20 14.47 11.33 -1.27
N PHE A 21 13.76 11.12 -2.36
CA PHE A 21 13.77 9.88 -3.13
C PHE A 21 14.58 10.04 -4.41
N THR A 22 15.33 9.00 -4.76
CA THR A 22 16.02 8.91 -6.04
C THR A 22 15.01 8.88 -7.18
N GLN A 23 15.38 9.45 -8.32
CA GLN A 23 14.54 9.40 -9.50
C GLN A 23 14.25 7.94 -9.88
N PRO A 24 13.06 7.61 -10.40
CA PRO A 24 12.69 6.23 -10.77
C PRO A 24 13.71 5.52 -11.66
N SER A 25 14.51 6.26 -12.43
CA SER A 25 15.58 5.75 -13.30
C SER A 25 16.79 5.20 -12.56
N GLU A 26 17.07 5.64 -11.33
CA GLU A 26 18.24 5.20 -10.56
C GLU A 26 17.93 4.05 -9.60
N GLY A 27 16.64 3.73 -9.39
CA GLY A 27 16.20 2.70 -8.47
C GLY A 27 16.30 3.12 -6.99
N PHE A 28 15.52 2.42 -6.16
CA PHE A 28 15.49 2.59 -4.71
C PHE A 28 16.53 1.68 -4.05
N HIS A 29 17.81 2.01 -4.16
CA HIS A 29 18.88 1.21 -3.56
C HIS A 29 19.20 1.58 -2.11
N THR A 30 18.72 2.75 -1.64
CA THR A 30 19.02 3.26 -0.31
C THR A 30 18.06 2.68 0.74
N PRO A 31 18.54 1.94 1.75
CA PRO A 31 17.67 1.20 2.68
C PRO A 31 16.63 2.06 3.41
N TRP A 32 17.00 3.28 3.83
CA TRP A 32 16.08 4.15 4.58
C TRP A 32 14.93 4.67 3.71
N MET A 33 15.15 4.88 2.40
CA MET A 33 14.11 5.33 1.47
C MET A 33 13.04 4.25 1.33
N VAL A 34 13.47 2.99 1.18
CA VAL A 34 12.63 1.81 1.04
C VAL A 34 11.82 1.53 2.31
N VAL A 35 12.42 1.73 3.49
CA VAL A 35 11.71 1.61 4.77
C VAL A 35 10.66 2.71 4.93
N THR A 36 11.01 3.96 4.64
CA THR A 36 10.06 5.10 4.69
C THR A 36 8.90 4.88 3.74
N ALA A 37 9.23 4.46 2.51
CA ALA A 37 8.33 4.00 1.47
C ALA A 37 7.35 2.91 1.95
N THR A 38 7.83 1.93 2.69
CA THR A 38 6.99 0.87 3.23
C THR A 38 6.05 1.41 4.31
N ILE A 39 6.54 2.26 5.22
CA ILE A 39 5.77 2.79 6.36
C ILE A 39 4.55 3.60 5.90
N TYR A 40 4.75 4.63 5.07
CA TYR A 40 3.59 5.44 4.66
C TYR A 40 2.64 4.65 3.76
N ARG A 41 3.15 3.69 2.96
CA ARG A 41 2.29 2.82 2.14
C ARG A 41 1.39 1.96 3.00
N CYS A 42 1.90 1.39 4.09
CA CYS A 42 1.09 0.68 5.08
C CYS A 42 0.01 1.60 5.68
N ILE A 43 0.37 2.81 6.10
CA ILE A 43 -0.57 3.79 6.68
C ILE A 43 -1.71 4.10 5.69
N PHE A 44 -1.38 4.46 4.44
CA PHE A 44 -2.40 4.77 3.43
C PHE A 44 -3.25 3.56 3.05
N THR A 45 -2.68 2.35 3.11
CA THR A 45 -3.43 1.11 2.84
C THR A 45 -4.42 0.82 3.97
N VAL A 46 -4.04 1.04 5.23
CA VAL A 46 -4.96 0.97 6.39
C VAL A 46 -6.09 1.99 6.23
N ILE A 47 -5.77 3.24 5.93
CA ILE A 47 -6.77 4.30 5.72
C ILE A 47 -7.69 3.95 4.54
N GLY A 48 -7.15 3.43 3.44
CA GLY A 48 -7.92 2.97 2.30
C GLY A 48 -8.89 1.83 2.65
N GLY A 49 -8.47 0.90 3.51
CA GLY A 49 -9.33 -0.15 4.06
C GLY A 49 -10.45 0.41 4.95
N TYR A 50 -10.13 1.39 5.80
CA TYR A 50 -11.10 2.08 6.66
C TYR A 50 -12.16 2.83 5.84
N ILE A 51 -11.74 3.64 4.86
CA ILE A 51 -12.64 4.38 3.96
C ILE A 51 -13.54 3.40 3.20
N THR A 52 -12.98 2.28 2.74
CA THR A 52 -13.76 1.27 2.01
C THR A 52 -14.82 0.66 2.91
N ALA A 53 -14.50 0.33 4.16
CA ALA A 53 -15.49 -0.15 5.11
C ALA A 53 -16.55 0.92 5.43
N ALA A 54 -16.17 2.20 5.50
CA ALA A 54 -17.09 3.29 5.81
C ALA A 54 -18.11 3.57 4.69
N LEU A 55 -17.69 3.38 3.43
CA LEU A 55 -18.55 3.61 2.25
C LEU A 55 -19.29 2.35 1.79
N ALA A 56 -18.89 1.17 2.26
CA ALA A 56 -19.41 -0.09 1.78
C ALA A 56 -20.82 -0.41 2.33
N PRO A 57 -21.73 -0.93 1.49
CA PRO A 57 -22.99 -1.52 1.95
C PRO A 57 -22.77 -2.71 2.90
N SER A 58 -23.71 -2.94 3.82
CA SER A 58 -23.62 -4.05 4.77
C SER A 58 -23.66 -5.43 4.06
N PRO A 59 -22.76 -6.38 4.40
CA PRO A 59 -21.69 -6.26 5.41
C PRO A 59 -20.41 -5.62 4.83
N PRO A 60 -19.83 -4.60 5.49
CA PRO A 60 -18.73 -3.80 4.93
C PRO A 60 -17.42 -4.58 4.76
N ILE A 61 -17.17 -5.60 5.60
CA ILE A 61 -15.93 -6.39 5.58
C ILE A 61 -15.73 -7.15 4.26
N ARG A 62 -16.80 -7.56 3.56
CA ARG A 62 -16.66 -8.28 2.28
C ARG A 62 -15.93 -7.43 1.24
N TYR A 63 -16.22 -6.14 1.21
CA TYR A 63 -15.60 -5.20 0.27
C TYR A 63 -14.15 -4.91 0.63
N VAL A 64 -13.84 -4.85 1.92
CA VAL A 64 -12.46 -4.72 2.42
C VAL A 64 -11.63 -5.94 2.04
N MET A 65 -12.18 -7.15 2.16
CA MET A 65 -11.49 -8.38 1.76
C MET A 65 -11.24 -8.44 0.26
N ILE A 66 -12.22 -8.07 -0.57
CA ILE A 66 -12.05 -7.98 -2.03
C ILE A 66 -10.96 -6.95 -2.36
N LEU A 67 -10.99 -5.78 -1.72
CA LEU A 67 -9.96 -4.76 -1.91
C LEU A 67 -8.58 -5.28 -1.51
N GLY A 68 -8.46 -5.93 -0.35
CA GLY A 68 -7.21 -6.52 0.12
C GLY A 68 -6.68 -7.59 -0.83
N LEU A 69 -7.56 -8.43 -1.39
CA LEU A 69 -7.19 -9.47 -2.36
C LEU A 69 -6.70 -8.86 -3.68
N ILE A 70 -7.38 -7.83 -4.19
CA ILE A 70 -6.93 -7.09 -5.38
C ILE A 70 -5.55 -6.47 -5.12
N GLY A 71 -5.36 -5.84 -3.96
CA GLY A 71 -4.08 -5.24 -3.57
C GLY A 71 -2.97 -6.27 -3.47
N LEU A 72 -3.26 -7.45 -2.92
CA LEU A 72 -2.33 -8.57 -2.84
C LEU A 72 -1.91 -9.06 -4.23
N VAL A 73 -2.87 -9.31 -5.13
CA VAL A 73 -2.59 -9.75 -6.50
C VAL A 73 -1.74 -8.72 -7.25
N LEU A 74 -2.10 -7.43 -7.17
CA LEU A 74 -1.33 -6.36 -7.79
C LEU A 74 0.09 -6.26 -7.21
N SER A 75 0.26 -6.45 -5.91
CA SER A 75 1.58 -6.40 -5.26
C SER A 75 2.44 -7.60 -5.64
N ILE A 76 1.84 -8.79 -5.78
CA ILE A 76 2.54 -9.99 -6.28
C ILE A 76 2.99 -9.77 -7.73
N LEU A 77 2.11 -9.28 -8.60
CA LEU A 77 2.45 -8.96 -9.98
C LEU A 77 3.57 -7.90 -10.04
N GLY A 78 3.46 -6.86 -9.21
CA GLY A 78 4.50 -5.85 -9.04
C GLY A 78 5.84 -6.46 -8.62
N ALA A 79 5.86 -7.40 -7.68
CA ALA A 79 7.07 -8.09 -7.26
C ALA A 79 7.69 -8.93 -8.38
N ILE A 80 6.88 -9.69 -9.12
CA ILE A 80 7.34 -10.51 -10.25
C ILE A 80 8.01 -9.63 -11.32
N VAL A 81 7.47 -8.45 -11.58
CA VAL A 81 8.02 -7.51 -12.58
C VAL A 81 9.25 -6.76 -12.06
N THR A 82 9.21 -6.26 -10.82
CA THR A 82 10.25 -5.36 -10.28
C THR A 82 11.52 -6.07 -9.81
N ILE A 83 11.42 -7.31 -9.31
CA ILE A 83 12.57 -8.07 -8.82
C ILE A 83 13.61 -8.31 -9.93
N PRO A 84 13.26 -8.79 -11.14
CA PRO A 84 14.21 -8.96 -12.24
C PRO A 84 14.83 -7.65 -12.72
N MET A 85 14.08 -6.55 -12.63
CA MET A 85 14.55 -5.22 -13.07
C MET A 85 15.52 -4.56 -12.08
N LYS A 86 15.74 -5.16 -10.90
CA LYS A 86 16.63 -4.66 -9.83
C LYS A 86 16.35 -3.20 -9.42
N ILE A 87 15.13 -2.72 -9.62
CA ILE A 87 14.71 -1.34 -9.30
C ILE A 87 14.73 -1.10 -7.79
N ALA A 88 14.49 -2.14 -6.99
CA ALA A 88 14.54 -2.10 -5.53
C ALA A 88 15.02 -3.45 -4.97
N PRO A 89 15.49 -3.52 -3.71
CA PRO A 89 15.78 -4.78 -3.06
C PRO A 89 14.58 -5.73 -3.10
N ALA A 90 14.80 -7.01 -3.43
CA ALA A 90 13.71 -7.96 -3.61
C ALA A 90 12.80 -8.11 -2.37
N TRP A 91 13.38 -7.94 -1.18
CA TRP A 91 12.62 -7.97 0.08
C TRP A 91 11.56 -6.88 0.16
N TYR A 92 11.76 -5.73 -0.49
CA TYR A 92 10.80 -4.62 -0.49
C TYR A 92 9.52 -5.00 -1.20
N SER A 93 9.62 -5.54 -2.42
CA SER A 93 8.46 -5.97 -3.18
C SER A 93 7.72 -7.11 -2.48
N VAL A 94 8.45 -8.00 -1.79
CA VAL A 94 7.85 -9.04 -0.93
C VAL A 94 7.15 -8.42 0.28
N ALA A 95 7.75 -7.43 0.94
CA ALA A 95 7.16 -6.75 2.08
C ALA A 95 5.85 -6.06 1.71
N LEU A 96 5.79 -5.40 0.54
CA LEU A 96 4.54 -4.80 0.04
C LEU A 96 3.45 -5.86 -0.22
N ALA A 97 3.81 -6.98 -0.84
CA ALA A 97 2.85 -8.07 -1.08
C ALA A 97 2.30 -8.65 0.23
N VAL A 98 3.18 -8.93 1.20
CA VAL A 98 2.79 -9.49 2.50
C VAL A 98 1.95 -8.51 3.31
N THR A 99 2.24 -7.21 3.24
CA THR A 99 1.56 -6.17 4.04
C THR A 99 0.24 -5.69 3.43
N ALA A 100 0.04 -5.82 2.11
CA ALA A 100 -1.14 -5.33 1.40
C ALA A 100 -2.46 -5.83 1.99
N PHE A 101 -2.59 -7.15 2.20
CA PHE A 101 -3.79 -7.77 2.75
C PHE A 101 -4.02 -7.43 4.24
N PRO A 102 -3.07 -7.66 5.17
CA PRO A 102 -3.29 -7.39 6.59
C PRO A 102 -3.52 -5.89 6.87
N CYS A 103 -2.84 -4.98 6.16
CA CYS A 103 -3.07 -3.53 6.34
C CYS A 103 -4.48 -3.14 5.89
N THR A 104 -4.92 -3.62 4.73
CA THR A 104 -6.28 -3.33 4.23
C THR A 104 -7.34 -3.86 5.19
N TRP A 105 -7.14 -5.09 5.67
CA TRP A 105 -8.06 -5.74 6.60
C TRP A 105 -8.13 -5.04 7.96
N LEU A 106 -6.99 -4.61 8.51
CA LEU A 106 -6.90 -3.87 9.76
C LEU A 106 -7.71 -2.57 9.71
N GLY A 107 -7.65 -1.83 8.60
CA GLY A 107 -8.49 -0.64 8.38
C GLY A 107 -9.99 -0.95 8.42
N GLY A 108 -10.40 -2.06 7.82
CA GLY A 108 -11.81 -2.50 7.85
C GLY A 108 -12.28 -2.96 9.23
N ILE A 109 -11.42 -3.64 9.99
CA ILE A 109 -11.72 -4.01 11.38
C ILE A 109 -11.91 -2.77 12.23
N TRP A 110 -11.01 -1.79 12.11
CA TRP A 110 -11.07 -0.56 12.90
C TRP A 110 -12.39 0.19 12.68
N ARG A 111 -12.85 0.29 11.43
CA ARG A 111 -14.17 0.88 11.15
C ARG A 111 -15.32 0.10 11.79
N ARG A 112 -15.26 -1.23 11.74
CA ARG A 112 -16.29 -2.12 12.30
C ARG A 112 -16.37 -2.02 13.82
N THR A 113 -15.24 -1.84 14.51
CA THR A 113 -15.24 -1.65 15.98
C THR A 113 -15.87 -0.31 16.35
N THR A 114 -15.59 0.75 15.60
CA THR A 114 -16.18 2.08 15.86
C THR A 114 -17.70 2.15 15.64
N ASP A 115 -18.28 1.30 14.77
CA ASP A 115 -19.75 1.22 14.62
C ASP A 115 -20.46 0.50 15.79
N ARG A 116 -19.71 -0.16 16.67
CA ARG A 116 -20.27 -0.95 17.78
C ARG A 116 -20.31 -0.20 19.11
N ASP A 117 -19.72 1.00 19.17
CA ASP A 117 -19.69 1.90 20.31
C ASP A 117 -20.70 3.05 20.11
#